data_AF-A0A2C9KMF4-F1
#
_entry.id   AF-A0A2C9KMF4-F1
#
_cell.length_a   1.000
_cell.length_b   1.000
_cell.length_c   1.000
_cell.angle_alpha   90.00
_cell.angle_beta   90.00
_cell.angle_gamma   90.00
#
_symmetry.space_group_name_H-M   'P 1'
#
loop_
_entity.id
_entity.type
_entity.pdbx_description
1 polymer ?
#
loop_
_entity_poly.entity_id
_entity_poly.type
_entity_poly.pdbx_seq_one_letter_code
_entity_poly.pdbx_strand_id
1 'polypeptide(L)'
;MGTALQPLLSSISDALEAIILTIHSEDFSGPAPSKSETEAPCSGYMKELQSFIVRCQSDYLAPFKCKDFILDSINPLACRCVELFVRHASLVRPLGDGGKLRLAADFAQMELAISPLCRRPADLGKSYRLLRAFR
;
A
#
# COMPACT_ATOMS: atom_id res chain seq x y z
N MET A 1 2.42 27.74 -2.09
CA MET A 1 1.00 27.68 -2.53
C MET A 1 0.38 26.28 -2.38
N GLY A 2 0.75 25.48 -1.36
CA GLY A 2 0.25 24.09 -1.20
C GLY A 2 -0.67 23.87 0.01
N THR A 3 -1.02 24.89 0.78
CA THR A 3 -1.64 24.74 2.12
C THR A 3 -3.11 24.35 2.09
N ALA A 4 -3.83 24.60 0.99
CA ALA A 4 -5.26 24.27 0.91
C ALA A 4 -5.53 22.75 0.85
N LEU A 5 -4.63 21.97 0.25
CA LEU A 5 -4.77 20.51 0.16
C LEU A 5 -4.16 19.78 1.36
N GLN A 6 -3.30 20.44 2.15
CA GLN A 6 -2.58 19.80 3.25
C GLN A 6 -3.48 19.07 4.26
N PRO A 7 -4.63 19.63 4.72
CA PRO A 7 -5.49 18.91 5.65
C PRO A 7 -6.03 17.60 5.08
N LEU A 8 -6.42 17.60 3.79
CA LEU A 8 -6.89 16.41 3.10
C LEU A 8 -5.77 15.37 2.96
N LEU A 9 -4.59 15.79 2.49
CA LEU A 9 -3.45 14.90 2.29
C LEU A 9 -2.95 14.30 3.61
N SER A 10 -2.95 15.09 4.70
CA SER A 10 -2.61 14.60 6.05
C SER A 10 -3.60 13.54 6.48
N SER A 11 -4.90 13.81 6.37
CA SER A 11 -5.95 12.86 6.75
C SER A 11 -5.86 11.55 5.97
N ILE A 12 -5.64 11.61 4.66
CA ILE A 12 -5.41 10.41 3.82
C ILE A 12 -4.14 9.68 4.28
N SER A 13 -3.05 10.40 4.55
CA SER A 13 -1.81 9.79 5.02
C SER A 13 -2.00 9.06 6.36
N ASP A 14 -2.70 9.67 7.31
CA ASP A 14 -2.95 9.09 8.63
C ASP A 14 -3.82 7.83 8.52
N ALA A 15 -4.84 7.86 7.65
CA ALA A 15 -5.69 6.70 7.39
C ALA A 15 -4.93 5.54 6.71
N LEU A 16 -4.07 5.84 5.71
CA LEU A 16 -3.23 4.83 5.08
C LEU A 16 -2.28 4.17 6.09
N GLU A 17 -1.66 4.98 6.96
CA GLU A 17 -0.79 4.48 8.01
C GLU A 17 -1.55 3.60 9.00
N ALA A 18 -2.75 4.03 9.44
CA ALA A 18 -3.60 3.23 10.32
C ALA A 18 -3.98 1.87 9.70
N ILE A 19 -4.35 1.83 8.42
CA ILE A 19 -4.65 0.58 7.71
C ILE A 19 -3.40 -0.29 7.64
N ILE A 20 -2.24 0.24 7.22
CA ILE A 20 -0.99 -0.52 7.13
C ILE A 20 -0.60 -1.11 8.48
N LEU A 21 -0.78 -0.38 9.59
CA LEU A 21 -0.46 -0.87 10.94
C LEU A 21 -1.25 -2.12 11.32
N THR A 22 -2.43 -2.35 10.73
CA THR A 22 -3.21 -3.57 10.98
C THR A 22 -2.57 -4.85 10.43
N ILE A 23 -1.49 -4.75 9.63
CA ILE A 23 -0.66 -5.90 9.25
C ILE A 23 -0.16 -6.68 10.48
N HIS A 24 0.10 -6.01 11.61
CA HIS A 24 0.57 -6.65 12.84
C HIS A 24 -0.54 -7.39 13.60
N SER A 25 -1.80 -7.20 13.19
CA SER A 25 -2.95 -7.94 13.72
C SER A 25 -3.22 -9.23 12.92
N GLU A 26 -2.55 -9.44 11.78
CA GLU A 26 -2.69 -10.67 11.00
C GLU A 26 -1.76 -11.79 11.48
N ASP A 27 -2.22 -13.03 11.30
CA ASP A 27 -1.41 -14.21 11.60
C ASP A 27 -0.56 -14.65 10.40
N PHE A 28 0.73 -14.36 10.50
CA PHE A 28 1.77 -14.79 9.56
C PHE A 28 2.60 -15.99 10.06
N SER A 29 2.23 -16.59 11.20
CA SER A 29 2.97 -17.70 11.81
C SER A 29 2.70 -19.06 11.17
N GLY A 30 1.60 -19.17 10.40
CA GLY A 30 1.09 -20.42 9.85
C GLY A 30 2.05 -21.19 8.93
N PRO A 31 1.89 -22.52 8.84
CA PRO A 31 2.67 -23.36 7.93
C PRO A 31 2.34 -23.06 6.47
N ALA A 32 3.20 -23.52 5.55
CA ALA A 32 2.92 -23.40 4.12
C ALA A 32 1.59 -24.08 3.76
N PRO A 33 0.76 -23.47 2.89
CA PRO A 33 -0.46 -24.09 2.40
C PRO A 33 -0.14 -25.40 1.67
N SER A 34 -1.05 -26.37 1.76
CA SER A 34 -0.94 -27.62 1.01
C SER A 34 -1.04 -27.33 -0.49
N LYS A 35 -0.36 -28.13 -1.33
CA LYS A 35 -0.24 -27.93 -2.80
C LYS A 35 -1.59 -27.83 -3.55
N SER A 36 -2.71 -28.09 -2.88
CA SER A 36 -4.08 -27.95 -3.41
C SER A 36 -4.63 -26.51 -3.35
N GLU A 37 -3.99 -25.60 -2.62
CA GLU A 37 -4.40 -24.19 -2.53
C GLU A 37 -3.54 -23.35 -3.47
N THR A 38 -4.08 -23.06 -4.66
CA THR A 38 -3.30 -22.55 -5.81
C THR A 38 -2.98 -21.05 -5.76
N GLU A 39 -3.51 -20.28 -4.80
CA GLU A 39 -3.17 -18.86 -4.62
C GLU A 39 -3.04 -18.50 -3.14
N ALA A 40 -1.94 -17.82 -2.79
CA ALA A 40 -1.80 -17.25 -1.45
C ALA A 40 -2.86 -16.16 -1.27
N PRO A 41 -3.70 -16.23 -0.21
CA PRO A 41 -4.79 -15.28 -0.03
C PRO A 41 -4.25 -13.87 0.22
N CYS A 42 -4.78 -12.87 -0.49
CA CYS A 42 -4.50 -11.46 -0.21
C CYS A 42 -4.98 -11.11 1.20
N SER A 43 -4.10 -10.50 1.99
CA SER A 43 -4.36 -10.12 3.37
C SER A 43 -5.50 -9.11 3.51
N GLY A 44 -6.19 -9.15 4.65
CA GLY A 44 -7.31 -8.27 4.98
C GLY A 44 -6.92 -6.80 4.95
N TYR A 45 -5.80 -6.44 5.59
CA TYR A 45 -5.31 -5.05 5.58
C TYR A 45 -5.02 -4.56 4.16
N MET A 46 -4.52 -5.44 3.29
CA MET A 46 -4.19 -5.10 1.90
C MET A 46 -5.46 -4.86 1.06
N LYS A 47 -6.51 -5.66 1.25
CA LYS A 47 -7.83 -5.43 0.62
C LYS A 47 -8.46 -4.13 1.08
N GLU A 48 -8.35 -3.82 2.37
CA GLU A 48 -8.82 -2.55 2.93
C GLU A 48 -8.04 -1.37 2.35
N LEU A 49 -6.70 -1.49 2.27
CA LEU A 49 -5.83 -0.48 1.67
C LEU A 49 -6.22 -0.18 0.23
N GLN A 50 -6.41 -1.22 -0.59
CA GLN A 50 -6.86 -1.08 -1.98
C GLN A 50 -8.21 -0.36 -2.06
N SER A 51 -9.18 -0.79 -1.25
CA SER A 51 -10.52 -0.21 -1.23
C SER A 51 -10.49 1.26 -0.80
N PHE A 52 -9.66 1.59 0.19
CA PHE A 52 -9.50 2.97 0.67
C PHE A 52 -8.82 3.86 -0.37
N ILE A 53 -7.77 3.39 -1.06
CA ILE A 53 -7.10 4.14 -2.11
C ILE A 53 -8.05 4.41 -3.28
N VAL A 54 -8.82 3.41 -3.72
CA VAL A 54 -9.83 3.58 -4.79
C VAL A 54 -10.85 4.65 -4.39
N ARG A 55 -11.37 4.60 -3.15
CA ARG A 55 -12.28 5.61 -2.61
C ARG A 55 -11.66 6.99 -2.57
N CYS A 56 -10.41 7.11 -2.13
CA CYS A 56 -9.70 8.40 -2.13
C CYS A 56 -9.62 8.99 -3.52
N GLN A 57 -9.29 8.14 -4.51
CA GLN A 57 -9.24 8.58 -5.89
C GLN A 57 -10.61 9.05 -6.38
N SER A 58 -11.67 8.26 -6.19
CA SER A 58 -12.99 8.55 -6.77
C SER A 58 -13.70 9.70 -6.08
N ASP A 59 -13.62 9.77 -4.76
CA ASP A 59 -14.49 10.64 -3.97
C ASP A 59 -13.80 11.95 -3.60
N TYR A 60 -12.47 11.92 -3.42
CA TYR A 60 -11.71 13.08 -2.95
C TYR A 60 -10.87 13.71 -4.06
N LEU A 61 -10.20 12.91 -4.89
CA LEU A 61 -9.24 13.42 -5.87
C LEU A 61 -9.85 13.68 -7.25
N ALA A 62 -10.75 12.83 -7.73
CA ALA A 62 -11.39 12.95 -9.04
C ALA A 62 -12.17 14.26 -9.28
N PRO A 63 -12.81 14.89 -8.27
CA PRO A 63 -13.49 16.17 -8.44
C PRO A 63 -12.56 17.34 -8.86
N PHE A 64 -11.25 17.24 -8.61
CA PHE A 64 -10.31 18.29 -8.97
C PHE A 64 -10.01 18.30 -10.48
N LYS A 65 -10.15 19.47 -11.11
CA LYS A 65 -9.85 19.65 -12.54
C LYS A 65 -8.35 19.64 -12.85
N CYS A 66 -7.53 20.12 -11.93
CA CYS A 66 -6.08 20.26 -12.10
C CYS A 66 -5.35 18.94 -11.80
N LYS A 67 -5.55 17.92 -12.63
CA LYS A 67 -5.05 16.55 -12.38
C LYS A 67 -3.55 16.48 -12.16
N ASP A 68 -2.74 17.21 -12.94
CA ASP A 68 -1.28 17.17 -12.81
C ASP A 68 -0.81 17.72 -11.45
N PHE A 69 -1.38 18.86 -11.02
CA PHE A 69 -1.09 19.43 -9.72
C PHE A 69 -1.47 18.49 -8.56
N ILE A 70 -2.61 17.81 -8.67
CA ILE A 70 -3.05 16.83 -7.67
C ILE A 70 -2.10 15.63 -7.66
N LEU A 71 -1.75 15.07 -8.82
CA LEU A 71 -0.84 13.94 -8.94
C LEU A 71 0.55 14.28 -8.35
N ASP A 72 1.07 15.47 -8.62
CA ASP A 72 2.33 15.93 -8.05
C ASP A 72 2.23 16.12 -6.53
N SER A 73 1.07 16.56 -6.03
CA SER A 73 0.81 16.75 -4.59
C SER A 73 0.63 15.44 -3.82
N ILE A 74 0.10 14.38 -4.45
CA ILE A 74 -0.08 13.06 -3.81
C ILE A 74 1.13 12.14 -3.96
N ASN A 75 2.06 12.44 -4.89
CA ASN A 75 3.25 11.61 -5.11
C ASN A 75 4.05 11.33 -3.81
N PRO A 76 4.32 12.33 -2.93
CA PRO A 76 5.00 12.07 -1.66
C PRO A 76 4.21 11.12 -0.74
N LEU A 77 2.89 11.18 -0.78
CA LEU A 77 2.00 10.30 -0.02
C LEU A 77 2.06 8.86 -0.54
N ALA A 78 2.09 8.68 -1.86
CA ALA A 78 2.27 7.36 -2.46
C ALA A 78 3.64 6.76 -2.11
N CYS A 79 4.72 7.56 -2.18
CA CYS A 79 6.05 7.15 -1.75
C CYS A 79 6.08 6.72 -0.28
N ARG A 80 5.51 7.54 0.62
CA ARG A 80 5.42 7.24 2.05
C ARG A 80 4.62 5.98 2.34
N CYS A 81 3.51 5.77 1.65
CA CYS A 81 2.66 4.57 1.78
C CYS A 81 3.47 3.29 1.49
N VAL A 82 4.24 3.29 0.38
CA VAL A 82 5.14 2.19 0.03
C VAL A 82 6.23 1.97 1.08
N GLU A 83 6.88 3.04 1.53
CA GLU A 83 7.95 2.95 2.54
C GLU A 83 7.46 2.44 3.90
N LEU A 84 6.28 2.89 4.33
CA LEU A 84 5.63 2.41 5.55
C LEU A 84 5.26 0.93 5.43
N PHE A 85 4.67 0.52 4.30
CA PHE A 85 4.36 -0.88 4.05
C PHE A 85 5.61 -1.75 4.16
N VAL A 86 6.69 -1.42 3.43
CA VAL A 86 7.95 -2.19 3.48
C VAL A 86 8.53 -2.22 4.89
N ARG A 87 8.50 -1.09 5.61
CA ARG A 87 8.96 -1.02 7.00
C ARG A 87 8.19 -1.98 7.89
N HIS A 88 6.85 -1.92 7.88
CA HIS A 88 6.05 -2.76 8.75
C HIS A 88 6.10 -4.24 8.35
N ALA A 89 6.11 -4.55 7.06
CA ALA A 89 6.33 -5.90 6.55
C ALA A 89 7.66 -6.50 7.04
N SER A 90 8.73 -5.71 7.11
CA SER A 90 10.04 -6.17 7.60
C SER A 90 10.04 -6.58 9.08
N LEU A 91 9.13 -6.00 9.86
CA LEU A 91 9.00 -6.21 11.31
C LEU A 91 8.04 -7.35 11.68
N VAL A 92 7.26 -7.88 10.73
CA VAL A 92 6.28 -8.96 10.98
C VAL A 92 6.98 -10.19 11.56
N ARG A 93 6.65 -10.58 12.79
CA ARG A 93 7.12 -11.80 13.45
C ARG A 93 6.05 -12.33 14.42
N PRO A 94 5.98 -13.65 14.67
CA PRO A 94 6.73 -14.72 14.01
C PRO A 94 6.27 -14.92 12.55
N LEU A 95 7.19 -15.39 11.69
CA LEU A 95 6.95 -15.54 10.25
C LEU A 95 7.20 -16.98 9.79
N GLY A 96 6.12 -17.72 9.56
CA GLY A 96 6.12 -19.08 9.03
C GLY A 96 6.18 -19.11 7.50
N ASP A 97 6.33 -20.30 6.91
CA ASP A 97 6.46 -20.43 5.45
C ASP A 97 5.17 -20.01 4.71
N GLY A 98 4.00 -20.24 5.29
CA GLY A 98 2.74 -19.74 4.76
C GLY A 98 2.65 -18.22 4.82
N GLY A 99 3.13 -17.63 5.92
CA GLY A 99 3.22 -16.19 6.08
C GLY A 99 4.17 -15.53 5.08
N LYS A 100 5.30 -16.15 4.75
CA LYS A 100 6.23 -15.66 3.71
C LYS A 100 5.54 -15.58 2.34
N LEU A 101 4.81 -16.63 1.97
CA LEU A 101 4.06 -16.66 0.70
C LEU A 101 2.95 -15.62 0.66
N ARG A 102 2.22 -15.46 1.78
CA ARG A 102 1.20 -14.41 1.91
C ARG A 102 1.81 -13.01 1.77
N LEU A 103 2.91 -12.74 2.47
CA LEU A 103 3.60 -11.46 2.40
C LEU A 103 4.09 -11.20 0.96
N ALA A 104 4.66 -12.19 0.28
CA ALA A 104 5.06 -12.06 -1.12
C ALA A 104 3.88 -11.73 -2.06
N ALA A 105 2.70 -12.30 -1.80
CA ALA A 105 1.47 -11.93 -2.50
C ALA A 105 1.07 -10.48 -2.19
N ASP A 106 1.12 -10.06 -0.93
CA ASP A 106 0.84 -8.68 -0.52
C ASP A 106 1.78 -7.67 -1.19
N PHE A 107 3.07 -8.00 -1.37
CA PHE A 107 4.00 -7.15 -2.12
C PHE A 107 3.55 -6.93 -3.58
N ALA A 108 3.05 -7.98 -4.23
CA ALA A 108 2.48 -7.86 -5.57
C ALA A 108 1.16 -7.06 -5.57
N GLN A 109 0.34 -7.24 -4.54
CA GLN A 109 -0.93 -6.51 -4.37
C GLN A 109 -0.72 -5.03 -4.03
N MET A 110 0.35 -4.68 -3.31
CA MET A 110 0.72 -3.30 -2.99
C MET A 110 1.08 -2.51 -4.26
N GLU A 111 1.80 -3.16 -5.18
CA GLU A 111 2.14 -2.58 -6.48
C GLU A 111 0.88 -2.24 -7.30
N LEU A 112 -0.14 -3.08 -7.23
CA LEU A 112 -1.46 -2.81 -7.83
C LEU A 112 -2.21 -1.71 -7.06
N ALA A 113 -2.21 -1.78 -5.73
CA ALA A 113 -2.92 -0.88 -4.84
C ALA A 113 -2.51 0.59 -5.01
N ILE A 114 -1.23 0.85 -5.27
CA ILE A 114 -0.70 2.23 -5.38
C ILE A 114 -0.96 2.87 -6.74
N SER A 115 -1.35 2.09 -7.75
CA SER A 115 -1.54 2.55 -9.13
C SER A 115 -2.49 3.77 -9.25
N PRO A 116 -3.62 3.87 -8.51
CA PRO A 116 -4.50 5.05 -8.59
C PRO A 116 -3.88 6.36 -8.08
N LEU A 117 -2.79 6.31 -7.31
CA LEU A 117 -2.12 7.49 -6.74
C LEU A 117 -0.92 7.98 -7.56
N CYS A 118 -0.59 7.32 -8.67
CA CYS A 118 0.56 7.68 -9.49
C CYS A 118 0.26 7.49 -10.98
N ARG A 119 1.00 8.16 -11.86
CA ARG A 119 0.87 7.92 -13.31
C ARG A 119 1.38 6.53 -13.67
N ARG A 120 2.53 6.16 -13.11
CA ARG A 120 3.15 4.84 -13.20
C ARG A 120 3.87 4.54 -11.88
N PRO A 121 3.86 3.29 -11.38
CA PRO A 121 4.59 2.94 -10.15
C PRO A 121 6.08 3.29 -10.21
N ALA A 122 6.70 3.18 -11.39
CA ALA A 122 8.11 3.55 -11.61
C ALA A 122 8.42 5.03 -11.32
N ASP A 123 7.43 5.92 -11.41
CA ASP A 123 7.60 7.36 -11.14
C ASP A 123 7.80 7.66 -9.63
N LEU A 124 7.56 6.68 -8.75
CA LEU A 124 7.90 6.77 -7.31
C LEU A 124 9.40 6.57 -7.04
N GLY A 125 10.20 6.25 -8.07
CA GLY A 125 11.65 6.24 -8.00
C GLY A 125 12.24 5.29 -6.94
N LYS A 126 12.88 5.84 -5.91
CA LYS A 126 13.56 5.05 -4.87
C LYS A 126 12.58 4.18 -4.07
N SER A 127 11.40 4.69 -3.73
CA SER A 127 10.40 3.99 -2.93
C SER A 127 9.85 2.76 -3.68
N TYR A 128 9.63 2.88 -4.99
CA TYR A 128 9.24 1.72 -5.80
C TYR A 128 10.36 0.69 -5.96
N ARG A 129 11.63 1.12 -6.13
CA ARG A 129 12.77 0.19 -6.12
C ARG A 129 12.91 -0.54 -4.78
N LEU A 130 12.64 0.13 -3.67
CA LEU A 130 12.61 -0.49 -2.34
C LEU A 130 11.57 -1.61 -2.27
N LEU A 131 10.34 -1.36 -2.73
CA LEU A 131 9.28 -2.38 -2.81
C LEU A 131 9.72 -3.60 -3.62
N ARG A 132 10.30 -3.34 -4.80
CA ARG A 132 10.74 -4.39 -5.74
C ARG A 132 11.93 -5.20 -5.23
N ALA A 133 12.78 -4.62 -4.39
CA ALA A 133 13.95 -5.30 -3.82
C ALA A 133 13.60 -6.20 -2.63
N PHE A 134 12.49 -5.95 -1.96
CA PHE A 134 12.05 -6.73 -0.80
C PHE A 134 11.16 -7.93 -1.19
N ARG A 135 10.46 -7.83 -2.33
CA ARG A 135 9.72 -8.94 -2.94
C ARG A 135 10.66 -10.07 -3.36
#